data_AF-A0AB74QD52-F1
#
_entry.id   AF-A0AB74QD52-F1
#
_cell.length_a   1.000
_cell.length_b   1.000
_cell.length_c   1.000
_cell.angle_alpha   90.00
_cell.angle_beta   90.00
_cell.angle_gamma   90.00
#
_symmetry.space_group_name_H-M   'P 1'
#
loop_
_entity.id
_entity.type
_entity.pdbx_description
1 polymer ?
#
loop_
_entity_poly.entity_id
_entity_poly.type
_entity_poly.pdbx_seq_one_letter_code
_entity_poly.pdbx_strand_id
1 'polypeptide(L)' 'MNKLEIENLSKIYGKKVANDKITVTLENGVYGLLGPNGAGNIATHEEVKALREETAALTFAMIEKELI' A
#
# COMPACT_ATOMS: atom_id res chain seq x y z
N MET A 1 -1.32 -15.13 -12.85
CA MET A 1 -0.98 -14.87 -11.43
C MET A 1 -1.22 -13.40 -11.17
N ASN A 2 -1.88 -13.05 -10.06
CA ASN A 2 -2.07 -11.66 -9.66
C ASN A 2 -0.79 -11.18 -8.96
N LYS A 3 -0.32 -9.99 -9.34
CA LYS A 3 0.86 -9.32 -8.77
C LYS A 3 0.54 -7.84 -8.56
N LEU A 4 1.06 -7.23 -7.51
CA LEU A 4 1.06 -5.80 -7.29
C LEU A 4 2.43 -5.25 -7.67
N GLU A 5 2.48 -4.32 -8.61
CA GLU A 5 3.70 -3.65 -9.04
C GLU A 5 3.64 -2.18 -8.65
N ILE A 6 4.65 -1.75 -7.91
CA ILE A 6 4.88 -0.36 -7.54
C ILE A 6 6.20 0.03 -8.20
N GLU A 7 6.19 1.10 -8.99
CA GLU A 7 7.38 1.58 -9.69
C GLU A 7 7.67 3.03 -9.30
N ASN A 8 8.92 3.30 -8.94
CA ASN A 8 9.44 4.64 -8.68
C ASN A 8 8.61 5.49 -7.68
N LEU A 9 7.94 4.83 -6.72
CA LEU A 9 7.09 5.49 -5.73
C LEU A 9 7.93 6.43 -4.85
N SER A 10 7.61 7.71 -4.93
CA SER A 10 8.26 8.76 -4.13
C SER A 10 7.20 9.53 -3.35
N LYS A 11 7.47 9.80 -2.08
CA LYS A 11 6.57 10.52 -1.19
C LYS A 11 7.35 11.53 -0.38
N ILE A 12 6.93 12.78 -0.45
CA ILE A 12 7.59 13.91 0.20
C ILE A 12 6.57 14.60 1.12
N TYR A 13 6.94 14.78 2.38
CA TYR A 13 6.19 15.55 3.37
C TYR A 13 6.97 16.82 3.69
N GLY A 14 6.55 17.95 3.09
CA GLY A 14 7.25 19.22 3.21
C GLY A 14 8.69 19.11 2.69
N LYS A 15 9.68 19.19 3.59
CA LYS A 15 11.11 19.05 3.26
C LYS A 15 11.65 17.62 3.42
N LYS A 16 10.86 16.69 3.98
CA LYS A 16 11.30 15.33 4.27
C LYS A 16 10.86 14.39 3.16
N VAL A 17 11.81 13.66 2.59
CA VAL A 17 11.54 12.53 1.70
C VAL A 17 11.24 11.32 2.58
N ALA A 18 10.00 10.83 2.55
CA ALA A 18 9.60 9.61 3.24
C ALA A 18 9.88 8.37 2.37
N ASN A 19 9.67 8.49 1.07
CA ASN A 19 9.90 7.44 0.09
C ASN A 19 10.66 8.06 -1.10
N ASP A 20 11.71 7.40 -1.58
CA ASP A 20 12.48 7.84 -2.73
C ASP A 20 12.58 6.69 -3.73
N LYS A 21 11.84 6.80 -4.84
CA LYS A 21 11.85 5.87 -5.98
C LYS A 21 11.74 4.39 -5.60
N ILE A 22 10.87 4.06 -4.65
CA ILE A 22 10.64 2.67 -4.24
C ILE A 22 10.02 1.90 -5.41
N THR A 23 10.65 0.79 -5.77
CA THR A 23 10.13 -0.16 -6.76
C THR A 23 10.03 -1.53 -6.12
N VAL A 24 8.84 -2.14 -6.17
CA VAL A 24 8.57 -3.45 -5.59
C VAL A 24 7.51 -4.20 -6.38
N THR A 25 7.71 -5.50 -6.52
CA THR A 25 6.72 -6.44 -7.06
C THR A 25 6.33 -7.41 -5.95
N LEU A 26 5.04 -7.45 -5.62
CA LEU A 26 4.48 -8.38 -4.63
C LEU A 26 3.60 -9.39 -5.33
N GLU A 27 3.83 -10.67 -5.07
CA GLU A 27 2.98 -11.76 -5.55
C GLU A 27 2.05 -12.22 -4.42
N ASN A 28 1.33 -13.34 -4.61
CA ASN A 28 0.53 -13.91 -3.54
C ASN A 28 1.41 -14.29 -2.34
N GLY A 29 1.17 -13.68 -1.18
CA GLY A 29 1.94 -13.91 0.03
C GLY A 29 1.59 -12.94 1.14
N VAL A 30 2.22 -13.12 2.30
CA VAL A 30 2.12 -12.22 3.46
C VAL A 30 3.40 -11.43 3.57
N TYR A 31 3.29 -10.10 3.62
CA TYR A 31 4.42 -9.18 3.68
C TYR A 31 4.30 -8.24 4.88
N GLY A 32 5.42 -7.97 5.54
CA GLY A 32 5.52 -6.97 6.60
C GLY A 32 6.35 -5.77 6.14
N LEU A 33 5.83 -4.56 6.34
CA LEU A 33 6.62 -3.34 6.16
C LEU A 33 7.39 -3.06 7.46
N LEU A 34 8.72 -3.18 7.41
CA LEU A 34 9.61 -3.03 8.57
C LEU A 34 10.60 -1.88 8.35
N GLY A 35 10.82 -1.08 9.39
CA GLY A 35 11.76 0.04 9.36
C GLY A 35 11.61 0.95 10.59
N PRO A 36 12.63 1.76 10.91
CA PRO A 36 12.58 2.70 12.03
C PRO A 36 11.53 3.80 11.83
N ASN A 37 11.17 4.50 12.92
CA ASN A 37 10.20 5.59 12.86
C ASN A 37 10.60 6.66 11.83
N GLY A 38 9.72 6.90 10.86
CA GLY A 38 9.94 7.88 9.81
C GLY A 38 10.71 7.38 8.58
N ALA A 39 10.87 6.05 8.42
CA ALA A 39 11.44 5.40 7.23
C ALA A 39 10.46 5.27 6.04
N GLY A 40 9.23 5.75 6.17
CA GLY A 40 8.23 5.71 5.10
C GLY A 40 7.24 4.54 5.17
N ASN A 41 7.31 3.66 6.18
CA ASN A 41 6.42 2.48 6.27
C ASN A 41 4.92 2.83 6.21
N ILE A 42 4.47 3.83 6.98
CA ILE A 42 3.05 4.25 6.98
C ILE A 42 2.69 4.89 5.65
N ALA A 43 3.59 5.68 5.05
CA ALA A 43 3.35 6.29 3.75
C ALA A 43 3.11 5.19 2.69
N THR A 44 4.04 4.24 2.58
CA THR A 44 3.91 3.09 1.66
C THR A 44 2.62 2.30 1.90
N HIS A 45 2.22 2.11 3.17
CA HIS A 45 0.98 1.41 3.50
C HIS A 45 -0.26 2.13 2.96
N GLU A 46 -0.35 3.46 3.16
CA GLU A 46 -1.47 4.26 2.65
C GLU A 46 -1.50 4.26 1.12
N GLU A 47 -0.34 4.31 0.45
CA GLU A 47 -0.27 4.21 -1.01
C GLU A 47 -0.74 2.85 -1.53
N VAL A 48 -0.32 1.75 -0.90
CA VAL A 48 -0.80 0.40 -1.25
C VAL A 48 -2.31 0.26 -0.98
N LYS A 49 -2.81 0.85 0.10
CA LYS A 49 -4.24 0.84 0.43
C LYS A 49 -5.07 1.60 -0.62
N ALA A 50 -4.61 2.79 -1.04
CA ALA A 50 -5.27 3.56 -2.09
C ALA A 50 -5.32 2.80 -3.43
N LEU A 51 -4.25 2.08 -3.80
CA LEU A 51 -4.24 1.22 -4.98
C LEU A 51 -5.22 0.04 -4.87
N ARG A 52 -5.49 -0.43 -3.64
CA ARG A 52 -6.51 -1.47 -3.40
C ARG A 52 -7.93 -0.94 -3.45
N GLU A 53 -8.20 0.33 -3.19
CA GLU A 53 -9.57 0.87 -3.18
C GLU A 53 -10.22 0.90 -4.58
N GLU A 54 -9.45 0.91 -5.67
CA GLU A 54 -9.96 0.67 -7.02
C GLU A 54 -10.46 -0.78 -7.25
N THR A 55 -10.05 -1.74 -6.43
CA THR A 55 -10.48 -3.16 -6.54
C THR A 55 -11.31 -3.65 -5.35
N ALA A 56 -11.22 -2.97 -4.20
CA ALA A 56 -11.79 -3.40 -2.91
C ALA A 56 -13.17 -2.79 -2.62
N ALA A 57 -13.66 -1.82 -3.40
CA ALA A 57 -15.02 -1.30 -3.24
C ALA A 57 -16.08 -2.43 -3.33
N LEU A 58 -15.84 -3.45 -4.17
CA LEU A 58 -16.68 -4.65 -4.26
C LEU A 58 -16.54 -5.56 -3.02
N THR A 59 -15.34 -5.69 -2.45
CA THR A 59 -15.07 -6.60 -1.32
C THR A 59 -15.52 -6.02 0.03
N PHE A 60 -15.36 -4.72 0.27
CA PHE A 60 -15.85 -4.06 1.49
C PHE A 60 -17.39 -4.02 1.53
N ALA A 61 -18.05 -3.78 0.39
CA ALA A 61 -19.52 -3.82 0.31
C ALA A 61 -20.12 -5.22 0.56
N MET A 62 -19.39 -6.30 0.23
CA MET A 62 -19.82 -7.67 0.52
C MET A 62 -19.66 -8.03 2.00
N ILE A 63 -18.61 -7.55 2.66
CA ILE A 63 -18.36 -7.84 4.08
C ILE A 63 -19.36 -7.11 5.00
N GLU A 64 -19.77 -5.88 4.67
CA GLU A 64 -20.79 -5.18 5.48
C GLU A 64 -22.19 -5.79 5.35
N LYS A 65 -22.52 -6.43 4.23
CA LYS A 65 -23.83 -7.09 4.05
C LYS A 65 -23.96 -8.44 4.76
N GLU A 66 -22.86 -9.09 5.13
CA GLU A 66 -22.87 -10.34 5.90
C GLU A 66 -22.79 -10.13 7.42
N LEU A 67 -22.65 -8.89 7.89
CA LEU A 67 -22.54 -8.58 9.33
C LEU A 67 -23.72 -7.79 9.90
N ILE A 68 -24.89 -7.82 9.25
CA ILE A 68 -26.18 -7.32 9.78
C ILE A 68 -27.27 -8.36 9.57
#